data_AF-M4HX91-F1
#
_entry.id   AF-M4HX91-F1
#
_cell.length_a   1.000
_cell.length_b   1.000
_cell.length_c   1.000
_cell.angle_alpha   90.00
_cell.angle_beta   90.00
_cell.angle_gamma   90.00
#
_symmetry.space_group_name_H-M   'P 1'
#
loop_
_entity.id
_entity.type
_entity.pdbx_description
1 polymer ?
#
loop_
_entity_poly.entity_id
_entity_poly.type
_entity_poly.pdbx_seq_one_letter_code
_entity_poly.pdbx_strand_id
1 'polypeptide(L)'
;VAEQGDKLVWCGGALAKLYEEMGGRVIITGKPFHPIYDMARAELNAHAGRALEKEEILAIGDGLPTDIKGANAQGIPALFLTEGIHAADLAGDAEAVESMLKAEGLQAHSFIGRLSW
;
A
#
# COMPACT_ATOMS: atom_id res chain seq x y z
N VAL A 1 -8.63 10.07 2.71
CA VAL A 1 -8.09 11.05 1.73
C VAL A 1 -7.07 10.33 0.87
N ALA A 2 -6.84 10.80 -0.35
CA ALA A 2 -5.79 10.29 -1.22
C ALA A 2 -4.96 11.48 -1.72
N GLU A 3 -3.68 11.23 -2.00
CA GLU A 3 -2.77 12.22 -2.56
C GLU A 3 -2.89 12.24 -4.10
N GLN A 4 -3.07 13.42 -4.68
CA GLN A 4 -3.09 13.64 -6.13
C GLN A 4 -2.16 14.80 -6.47
N GLY A 5 -0.88 14.49 -6.72
CA GLY A 5 0.16 15.51 -6.77
C GLY A 5 0.27 16.21 -5.41
N ASP A 6 0.37 17.54 -5.38
CA ASP A 6 0.56 18.30 -4.13
C ASP A 6 -0.75 18.53 -3.32
N LYS A 7 -1.81 17.75 -3.56
CA LYS A 7 -3.14 17.97 -2.96
C LYS A 7 -3.68 16.70 -2.31
N LEU A 8 -4.19 16.86 -1.09
CA LEU A 8 -5.03 15.88 -0.43
C LEU A 8 -6.47 16.04 -0.89
N VAL A 9 -7.02 14.99 -1.51
CA VAL A 9 -8.39 14.96 -2.03
C VAL A 9 -9.23 13.95 -1.25
N TRP A 10 -10.49 14.30 -0.98
CA TRP A 10 -11.46 13.38 -0.42
C TRP A 10 -11.77 12.28 -1.45
N CYS A 11 -11.46 11.04 -1.10
CA CYS A 11 -11.66 9.86 -1.94
C CYS A 11 -12.82 9.00 -1.43
N GLY A 12 -13.22 7.98 -2.21
CA GLY A 12 -14.30 7.06 -1.83
C GLY A 12 -14.11 6.43 -0.46
N GLY A 13 -12.87 6.20 -0.02
CA GLY A 13 -12.58 5.68 1.33
C GLY A 13 -12.97 6.61 2.46
N ALA A 14 -12.92 7.94 2.26
CA ALA A 14 -13.37 8.89 3.27
C ALA A 14 -14.90 8.91 3.41
N LEU A 15 -15.62 8.82 2.29
CA LEU A 15 -17.08 8.70 2.31
C LEU A 15 -17.53 7.37 2.92
N ALA A 16 -16.83 6.28 2.58
CA ALA A 16 -17.07 4.97 3.16
C ALA A 16 -16.95 4.98 4.69
N LYS A 17 -15.86 5.55 5.23
CA LYS A 17 -15.66 5.69 6.67
C LYS A 17 -16.81 6.46 7.34
N LEU A 18 -17.23 7.58 6.75
CA LEU A 18 -18.35 8.36 7.29
C LEU A 18 -19.65 7.55 7.29
N TYR A 19 -19.90 6.78 6.23
CA TYR A 19 -21.09 5.93 6.16
C TYR A 19 -21.08 4.81 7.21
N GLU A 20 -19.91 4.21 7.50
CA GLU A 20 -19.77 3.24 8.60
C GLU A 20 -20.02 3.87 9.97
N GLU A 21 -19.50 5.08 10.21
CA GLU A 21 -19.74 5.82 11.46
C GLU A 21 -21.22 6.13 11.69
N MET A 22 -22.00 6.26 10.61
CA MET A 22 -23.45 6.41 10.64
C MET A 22 -24.21 5.07 10.83
N GLY A 23 -23.50 3.95 10.99
CA GLY A 23 -24.08 2.60 11.11
C GLY A 23 -24.43 1.95 9.77
N GLY A 24 -24.01 2.54 8.66
CA GLY A 24 -24.15 1.98 7.33
C GLY A 24 -23.20 0.80 7.11
N ARG A 25 -23.60 -0.15 6.26
CA ARG A 25 -22.74 -1.27 5.85
C ARG A 25 -21.86 -0.85 4.68
N VAL A 26 -20.56 -1.01 4.81
CA VAL A 26 -19.57 -0.80 3.73
C VAL A 26 -18.92 -2.12 3.35
N ILE A 27 -18.59 -2.25 2.06
CA ILE A 27 -17.79 -3.34 1.52
C ILE A 27 -16.60 -2.70 0.81
N ILE A 28 -15.39 -3.00 1.27
CA ILE A 28 -14.14 -2.49 0.68
C ILE A 28 -13.44 -3.66 -0.01
N THR A 29 -13.16 -3.51 -1.30
CA THR A 29 -12.47 -4.53 -2.12
C THR A 29 -11.06 -4.11 -2.54
N GLY A 30 -10.70 -2.85 -2.31
CA GLY A 30 -9.37 -2.31 -2.59
C GLY A 30 -8.31 -2.74 -1.58
N LYS A 31 -7.12 -2.14 -1.66
CA LYS A 31 -6.04 -2.37 -0.69
C LYS A 31 -6.53 -2.05 0.73
N PRO A 32 -6.17 -2.84 1.75
CA PRO A 32 -5.21 -3.95 1.74
C PRO A 32 -5.81 -5.35 1.48
N PHE A 33 -7.06 -5.45 1.01
CA PHE A 33 -7.81 -6.71 1.01
C PHE A 33 -7.46 -7.63 -0.17
N HIS A 34 -7.65 -8.94 0.01
CA HIS A 34 -7.36 -9.97 -1.01
C HIS A 34 -7.90 -9.70 -2.42
N PRO A 35 -9.15 -9.24 -2.63
CA PRO A 35 -9.74 -9.17 -3.97
C PRO A 35 -8.94 -8.34 -4.98
N ILE A 36 -8.36 -7.21 -4.56
CA ILE A 36 -7.55 -6.38 -5.47
C ILE A 36 -6.22 -7.06 -5.83
N TYR A 37 -5.63 -7.81 -4.89
CA TYR A 37 -4.37 -8.52 -5.11
C TYR A 37 -4.55 -9.78 -5.95
N ASP A 38 -5.66 -10.50 -5.77
CA ASP A 38 -6.02 -11.65 -6.60
C ASP A 38 -6.19 -11.23 -8.06
N MET A 39 -6.89 -10.11 -8.28
CA MET A 39 -7.05 -9.49 -9.60
C MET A 39 -5.70 -9.07 -10.18
N ALA A 40 -4.87 -8.35 -9.42
CA ALA A 40 -3.55 -7.92 -9.89
C ALA A 40 -2.64 -9.11 -10.24
N ARG A 41 -2.66 -10.19 -9.43
CA ARG A 41 -1.88 -11.40 -9.71
C ARG A 41 -2.36 -12.13 -10.96
N ALA A 42 -3.67 -12.16 -11.20
CA ALA A 42 -4.23 -12.75 -12.43
C ALA A 42 -3.73 -12.00 -13.68
N GLU A 43 -3.75 -10.67 -13.66
CA GLU A 43 -3.22 -9.83 -14.74
C GLU A 43 -1.70 -10.05 -14.94
N LEU A 44 -0.92 -10.05 -13.86
CA LEU A 44 0.52 -10.31 -13.92
C LEU A 44 0.83 -11.68 -14.53
N ASN A 45 0.09 -12.72 -14.13
CA ASN A 45 0.26 -14.06 -14.68
C ASN A 45 -0.08 -14.12 -16.17
N ALA A 46 -1.15 -13.43 -16.59
CA ALA A 46 -1.54 -13.34 -18.00
C ALA A 46 -0.46 -12.66 -18.84
N HIS A 47 0.12 -11.55 -18.35
CA HIS A 47 1.21 -10.86 -19.02
C HIS A 47 2.52 -11.65 -19.04
N ALA A 48 2.82 -12.39 -17.98
CA ALA A 48 4.00 -13.25 -17.90
C ALA A 48 3.87 -14.56 -18.72
N GLY A 49 2.64 -14.94 -19.10
CA GLY A 49 2.35 -16.21 -19.78
C GLY A 49 2.51 -17.44 -18.88
N ARG A 50 2.63 -17.26 -17.56
CA ARG A 50 2.76 -18.32 -16.56
C ARG A 50 2.33 -17.83 -15.17
N ALA A 51 2.16 -18.76 -14.24
CA ALA A 51 2.03 -18.40 -12.83
C ALA A 51 3.36 -17.82 -12.32
N LEU A 52 3.28 -16.66 -11.67
CA LEU A 52 4.37 -16.05 -10.94
C LEU A 52 4.37 -16.54 -9.47
N GLU A 53 5.57 -16.82 -8.97
CA GLU A 53 5.82 -17.03 -7.55
C GLU A 53 5.77 -15.70 -6.81
N LYS A 54 5.55 -15.75 -5.49
CA LYS A 54 5.36 -14.53 -4.68
C LYS A 54 6.60 -13.64 -4.68
N GLU A 55 7.77 -14.26 -4.70
CA GLU A 55 9.08 -13.61 -4.69
C GLU A 55 9.39 -12.88 -6.00
N GLU A 56 8.64 -13.16 -7.07
CA GLU A 56 8.75 -12.50 -8.37
C GLU A 56 7.89 -11.23 -8.47
N ILE A 57 7.09 -10.94 -7.43
CA ILE A 57 6.15 -9.83 -7.41
C ILE A 57 6.61 -8.82 -6.35
N LEU A 58 6.84 -7.57 -6.76
CA LEU A 58 7.15 -6.48 -5.84
C LEU A 58 5.96 -5.52 -5.78
N ALA A 59 5.35 -5.38 -4.60
CA ALA A 59 4.39 -4.31 -4.34
C ALA A 59 5.16 -3.01 -4.09
N ILE A 60 4.76 -1.91 -4.72
CA ILE A 60 5.41 -0.60 -4.53
C ILE A 60 4.34 0.40 -4.11
N GLY A 61 4.58 1.11 -3.01
CA GLY A 61 3.65 2.13 -2.54
C GLY A 61 4.11 2.87 -1.29
N ASP A 62 3.39 3.94 -0.99
CA ASP A 62 3.65 4.88 0.10
C ASP A 62 2.65 4.75 1.27
N GLY A 63 1.56 4.02 1.08
CA GLY A 63 0.56 3.82 2.13
C GLY A 63 0.87 2.62 3.00
N LEU A 64 1.25 2.85 4.27
CA LEU A 64 1.40 1.76 5.25
C LEU A 64 0.11 0.93 5.45
N PRO A 65 -1.08 1.51 5.71
CA PRO A 65 -2.29 0.73 5.96
C PRO A 65 -2.88 0.09 4.70
N THR A 66 -2.38 0.46 3.51
CA THR A 66 -2.88 -0.02 2.21
C THR A 66 -1.86 -0.91 1.51
N ASP A 67 -0.78 -0.32 1.01
CA ASP A 67 0.19 -0.96 0.13
C ASP A 67 1.05 -1.96 0.88
N ILE A 68 1.69 -1.49 1.95
CA ILE A 68 2.62 -2.32 2.72
C ILE A 68 1.84 -3.39 3.49
N LYS A 69 0.76 -3.01 4.18
CA LYS A 69 -0.13 -3.95 4.86
C LYS A 69 -0.72 -5.00 3.91
N GLY A 70 -1.16 -4.59 2.72
CA GLY A 70 -1.70 -5.52 1.75
C GLY A 70 -0.63 -6.46 1.19
N ALA A 71 0.56 -5.97 0.89
CA ALA A 71 1.69 -6.81 0.48
C ALA A 71 2.07 -7.85 1.55
N ASN A 72 2.14 -7.43 2.81
CA ASN A 72 2.42 -8.30 3.95
C ASN A 72 1.33 -9.37 4.09
N ALA A 73 0.06 -9.00 3.97
CA ALA A 73 -1.07 -9.94 4.01
C ALA A 73 -1.05 -10.97 2.88
N GLN A 74 -0.53 -10.60 1.70
CA GLN A 74 -0.32 -11.54 0.59
C GLN A 74 0.97 -12.34 0.72
N GLY A 75 1.89 -11.93 1.60
CA GLY A 75 3.24 -12.50 1.68
C GLY A 75 4.07 -12.22 0.44
N ILE A 76 3.93 -11.04 -0.17
CA ILE A 76 4.77 -10.57 -1.28
C ILE A 76 5.73 -9.47 -0.80
N PRO A 77 6.95 -9.37 -1.37
CA PRO A 77 7.87 -8.27 -1.11
C PRO A 77 7.22 -6.89 -1.32
N ALA A 78 7.59 -5.93 -0.48
CA ALA A 78 7.12 -4.55 -0.56
C ALA A 78 8.28 -3.56 -0.63
N LEU A 79 8.23 -2.60 -1.54
CA LEU A 79 9.08 -1.43 -1.59
C LEU A 79 8.29 -0.23 -1.07
N PHE A 80 8.74 0.32 0.05
CA PHE A 80 8.08 1.47 0.69
C PHE A 80 8.61 2.80 0.15
N LEU A 81 7.72 3.67 -0.31
CA LEU A 81 8.05 5.02 -0.77
C LEU A 81 7.91 6.01 0.39
N THR A 82 9.03 6.57 0.83
CA THR A 82 9.08 7.42 2.03
C THR A 82 8.70 8.87 1.76
N GLU A 83 8.75 9.35 0.51
CA GLU A 83 8.35 10.71 0.11
C GLU A 83 6.88 10.81 -0.38
N GLY A 84 6.01 9.86 0.00
CA GLY A 84 4.56 9.95 -0.25
C GLY A 84 3.76 10.46 0.96
N ILE A 85 2.63 9.82 1.28
CA ILE A 85 1.73 10.23 2.38
C ILE A 85 2.44 10.44 3.74
N HIS A 86 3.55 9.73 3.99
CA HIS A 86 4.33 9.81 5.23
C HIS A 86 5.60 10.69 5.14
N ALA A 87 5.77 11.48 4.08
CA ALA A 87 6.99 12.27 3.83
C ALA A 87 7.37 13.18 5.01
N ALA A 88 6.39 13.84 5.61
CA ALA A 88 6.60 14.75 6.73
C ALA A 88 7.09 14.04 8.01
N ASP A 89 6.71 12.77 8.18
CA ASP A 89 7.01 11.98 9.38
C ASP A 89 8.37 11.27 9.28
N LEU A 90 8.84 11.00 8.06
CA LEU A 90 10.01 10.16 7.83
C LEU A 90 11.28 10.94 7.51
N ALA A 91 11.17 12.10 6.84
CA ALA A 91 12.30 12.99 6.49
C ALA A 91 13.56 12.30 5.89
N GLY A 92 13.41 11.12 5.28
CA GLY A 92 14.52 10.33 4.74
C GLY A 92 15.38 9.59 5.78
N ASP A 93 14.97 9.54 7.04
CA ASP A 93 15.68 8.84 8.11
C ASP A 93 15.32 7.34 8.12
N ALA A 94 16.33 6.49 7.91
CA ALA A 94 16.19 5.04 7.94
C ALA A 94 15.68 4.52 9.29
N GLU A 95 16.14 5.09 10.40
CA GLU A 95 15.75 4.64 11.74
C GLU A 95 14.28 4.98 12.03
N ALA A 96 13.82 6.13 11.51
CA ALA A 96 12.41 6.53 11.57
C ALA A 96 11.52 5.57 10.75
N VAL A 97 11.95 5.19 9.54
CA VAL A 97 11.24 4.21 8.70
C VAL A 97 11.12 2.86 9.41
N GLU A 98 12.22 2.34 9.93
CA GLU A 98 12.23 1.05 10.65
C GLU A 98 11.34 1.10 11.90
N SER A 99 11.42 2.19 12.66
CA SER A 99 10.60 2.38 13.87
C SER A 99 9.11 2.43 13.54
N MET A 100 8.74 3.12 12.46
CA MET A 100 7.36 3.23 11.99
C MET A 100 6.81 1.88 11.52
N LEU A 101 7.56 1.15 10.67
CA LEU A 101 7.19 -0.19 10.23
C LEU A 101 6.99 -1.12 11.41
N LYS A 102 7.90 -1.09 12.39
CA LYS A 102 7.81 -1.89 13.61
C LYS A 102 6.59 -1.54 14.47
N ALA A 103 6.28 -0.25 14.62
CA ALA A 103 5.12 0.21 15.39
C ALA A 103 3.79 -0.28 14.79
N GLU A 104 3.71 -0.32 13.45
CA GLU A 104 2.54 -0.82 12.71
C GLU A 104 2.54 -2.36 12.54
N GLY A 105 3.60 -3.05 12.98
CA GLY A 105 3.75 -4.50 12.80
C GLY A 105 3.89 -4.92 11.33
N LEU A 106 4.47 -4.03 10.51
CA LEU A 106 4.65 -4.20 9.07
C LEU A 106 6.12 -4.44 8.72
N GLN A 107 6.35 -5.04 7.55
CA GLN A 107 7.67 -5.25 6.99
C GLN A 107 7.74 -4.71 5.56
N ALA A 108 8.87 -4.12 5.19
CA ALA A 108 9.19 -3.78 3.82
C ALA A 108 10.51 -4.45 3.44
N HIS A 109 10.62 -4.91 2.19
CA HIS A 109 11.86 -5.47 1.66
C HIS A 109 12.94 -4.39 1.52
N SER A 110 12.54 -3.20 1.08
CA SER A 110 13.39 -2.02 1.00
C SER A 110 12.53 -0.75 1.03
N PHE A 111 13.16 0.40 1.12
CA PHE A 111 12.50 1.70 1.00
C PHE A 111 13.36 2.67 0.19
N ILE A 112 12.69 3.58 -0.51
CA ILE A 112 13.31 4.69 -1.26
C ILE A 112 12.46 5.94 -1.08
N GLY A 113 13.03 7.13 -1.31
CA GLY A 113 12.27 8.38 -1.28
C GLY A 113 11.16 8.39 -2.33
N ARG A 114 11.56 8.40 -3.59
CA ARG A 114 10.69 8.52 -4.75
C ARG A 114 11.10 7.53 -5.85
N LEU A 115 10.12 7.08 -6.64
CA LEU A 115 10.37 6.42 -7.93
C LEU A 115 10.90 7.43 -8.97
N SER A 116 12.03 7.11 -9.60
CA SER A 116 12.64 7.89 -10.68
C SER A 116 13.09 6.98 -11.82
N TRP A 117 13.06 7.49 -13.04
CA TRP A 117 13.49 6.83 -14.27
C TRP A 117 14.65 7.60 -14.90
#